data_AF-A0A914E7N8-F1
#
_entry.id   AF-A0A914E7N8-F1
#
_cell.length_a   1.000
_cell.length_b   1.000
_cell.length_c   1.000
_cell.angle_alpha   90.00
_cell.angle_beta   90.00
_cell.angle_gamma   90.00
#
_symmetry.space_group_name_H-M   'P 1'
#
loop_
_entity.id
_entity.type
_entity.pdbx_description
1 polymer ?
#
loop_
_entity_poly.entity_id
_entity_poly.type
_entity_poly.pdbx_seq_one_letter_code
_entity_poly.pdbx_strand_id
1 'polypeptide(L)'
;MYRAFNDEGRYHRFDLNMPTKLLRRDGEDYLLDSPITRTGIFVAERVGYALKVNKTLPDVIYTSPSLRCIQTATAVSRGMGRPDIQLRIEPGLSQKTWLHDRIPLFMSPNELEEQGFNIDTSYVPILRRHGLCEKGETMKSYSYRVHRTLGQILRRRENARTDQTVLLVGHATTVDLAAGYFMDRIGTKNNYKRFVPYCAFVSFERRYDGWMRTNMLPPMTYNGFCSQLDF
;
A
#
# COMPACT_ATOMS: atom_id res chain seq x y z
N MET A 1 -0.38 19.78 11.30
CA MET A 1 -0.62 19.06 12.57
C MET A 1 -1.58 19.80 13.48
N TYR A 2 -1.40 21.13 13.65
CA TYR A 2 -2.11 21.99 14.61
C TYR A 2 -3.64 21.97 14.59
N ARG A 3 -4.28 21.53 13.51
CA ARG A 3 -5.75 21.39 13.49
C ARG A 3 -6.25 20.06 14.05
N ALA A 4 -5.45 18.99 13.98
CA ALA A 4 -5.89 17.64 14.38
C ALA A 4 -5.46 17.26 15.80
N PHE A 5 -4.53 18.02 16.38
CA PHE A 5 -4.04 17.85 17.75
C PHE A 5 -4.27 19.16 18.49
N ASN A 6 -4.87 19.09 19.68
CA ASN A 6 -5.06 20.26 20.54
C ASN A 6 -3.74 20.65 21.25
N ASP A 7 -3.77 21.71 22.06
CA ASP A 7 -2.59 22.20 22.80
C ASP A 7 -2.00 21.18 23.79
N GLU A 8 -2.79 20.17 24.19
CA GLU A 8 -2.37 19.04 25.03
C GLU A 8 -1.77 17.87 24.21
N GLY A 9 -1.63 18.02 22.90
CA GLY A 9 -1.18 16.96 22.00
C GLY A 9 -2.20 15.83 21.80
N ARG A 10 -3.47 16.03 22.17
CA ARG A 10 -4.54 15.04 22.01
C ARG A 10 -5.21 15.17 20.66
N TYR A 11 -5.37 14.02 20.00
CA TYR A 11 -6.06 13.94 18.72
C TYR A 11 -7.55 14.29 18.85
N HIS A 12 -8.03 15.17 17.97
CA HIS A 12 -9.45 15.43 17.78
C HIS A 12 -9.78 15.55 16.29
N ARG A 13 -11.05 15.31 15.94
CA ARG A 13 -11.54 15.40 14.57
C ARG A 13 -12.23 16.74 14.35
N PHE A 14 -11.83 17.45 13.30
CA PHE A 14 -12.54 18.64 12.81
C PHE A 14 -13.23 18.39 11.45
N ASP A 15 -13.02 17.22 10.86
CA ASP A 15 -13.61 16.80 9.58
C ASP A 15 -14.04 15.32 9.70
N LEU A 16 -15.24 15.00 9.21
CA LEU A 16 -15.81 13.64 9.29
C LEU A 16 -15.01 12.61 8.48
N ASN A 17 -14.21 13.06 7.51
CA ASN A 17 -13.31 12.24 6.73
C ASN A 17 -12.04 11.84 7.52
N MET A 18 -11.80 12.40 8.70
CA MET A 18 -10.67 12.02 9.54
C MET A 18 -10.88 10.68 10.26
N PRO A 19 -9.79 9.92 10.54
CA PRO A 19 -9.88 8.68 11.33
C PRO A 19 -10.62 8.87 12.65
N THR A 20 -11.44 7.90 13.06
CA THR A 20 -12.14 7.98 14.36
C THR A 20 -11.18 7.94 15.55
N LYS A 21 -10.06 7.25 15.39
CA LYS A 21 -8.96 7.12 16.36
C LYS A 21 -7.65 7.01 15.58
N LEU A 22 -6.57 7.48 16.21
CA LEU A 22 -5.21 7.22 15.75
C LEU A 22 -4.60 6.04 16.51
N LEU A 23 -3.59 5.42 15.92
CA LEU A 23 -2.79 4.42 16.63
C LEU A 23 -2.02 5.09 17.76
N ARG A 24 -1.61 4.31 18.76
CA ARG A 24 -0.77 4.85 19.83
C ARG A 24 0.68 4.97 19.34
N ARG A 25 1.11 6.20 19.05
CA ARG A 25 2.48 6.60 18.74
C ARG A 25 2.65 8.11 18.91
N ASP A 26 3.87 8.62 18.73
CA ASP A 26 4.12 10.06 18.76
C ASP A 26 3.30 10.78 17.68
N GLY A 27 2.73 11.94 18.04
CA GLY A 27 2.00 12.80 17.11
C GLY A 27 2.85 13.20 15.91
N GLU A 28 4.13 13.53 16.14
CA GLU A 28 5.07 13.98 15.12
C GLU A 28 5.34 12.96 14.02
N ASP A 29 5.31 11.68 14.37
CA ASP A 29 5.53 10.61 13.42
C ASP A 29 4.48 10.58 12.30
N TYR A 30 3.25 11.04 12.59
CA TYR A 30 2.17 11.10 11.60
C TYR A 30 2.43 12.11 10.48
N LEU A 31 3.41 13.02 10.62
CA LEU A 31 3.81 13.92 9.53
C LEU A 31 4.42 13.15 8.35
N LEU A 32 5.15 12.09 8.66
CA LEU A 32 5.88 11.29 7.68
C LEU A 32 5.18 9.96 7.38
N ASP A 33 4.34 9.49 8.31
CA ASP A 33 3.60 8.24 8.19
C ASP A 33 2.11 8.42 8.52
N SER A 34 1.45 9.27 7.74
CA SER A 34 0.04 9.60 7.93
C SER A 34 -0.91 8.40 7.74
N PRO A 35 -2.05 8.38 8.45
CA PRO A 35 -3.11 7.40 8.23
C PRO A 35 -3.92 7.73 6.96
N ILE A 36 -4.70 6.76 6.47
CA ILE A 36 -5.74 7.03 5.47
C ILE A 36 -6.99 7.65 6.09
N THR A 37 -7.76 8.36 5.27
CA THR A 37 -9.04 8.97 5.62
C THR A 37 -10.17 7.94 5.66
N ARG A 38 -11.36 8.34 6.15
CA ARG A 38 -12.58 7.51 6.12
C ARG A 38 -13.00 7.17 4.70
N THR A 39 -12.92 8.13 3.77
CA THR A 39 -13.13 7.88 2.35
C THR A 39 -12.09 6.91 1.80
N GLY A 40 -10.82 7.03 2.21
CA GLY A 40 -9.77 6.07 1.83
C GLY A 40 -10.10 4.64 2.26
N ILE A 41 -10.58 4.46 3.50
CA ILE A 41 -11.04 3.14 4.00
C ILE A 41 -12.20 2.63 3.14
N PHE A 42 -13.22 3.47 2.89
CA PHE A 42 -14.38 3.09 2.10
C PHE A 42 -13.98 2.63 0.69
N VAL A 43 -13.15 3.41 -0.01
CA VAL A 43 -12.68 3.07 -1.36
C VAL A 43 -11.90 1.74 -1.34
N ALA A 44 -11.02 1.53 -0.37
CA ALA A 44 -10.25 0.30 -0.22
C ALA A 44 -11.17 -0.93 0.06
N GLU A 45 -12.17 -0.78 0.93
CA GLU A 45 -13.19 -1.82 1.16
C GLU A 45 -13.99 -2.15 -0.10
N ARG A 46 -14.33 -1.14 -0.92
CA ARG A 46 -15.04 -1.38 -2.20
C ARG A 46 -14.17 -2.12 -3.21
N VAL A 47 -12.86 -1.85 -3.27
CA VAL A 47 -11.92 -2.63 -4.08
C VAL A 47 -11.88 -4.09 -3.60
N GLY A 48 -11.80 -4.31 -2.28
CA GLY A 48 -11.87 -5.65 -1.70
C GLY A 48 -13.18 -6.38 -2.02
N TYR A 49 -14.31 -5.68 -1.93
CA TYR A 49 -15.60 -6.23 -2.32
C TYR A 49 -15.64 -6.62 -3.80
N ALA A 50 -15.07 -5.80 -4.69
CA ALA A 50 -14.98 -6.12 -6.11
C ALA A 50 -14.13 -7.38 -6.37
N LEU A 51 -12.99 -7.54 -5.67
CA LEU A 51 -12.17 -8.78 -5.73
C LEU A 51 -12.98 -10.02 -5.32
N LYS A 52 -13.80 -9.89 -4.27
CA LYS A 52 -14.68 -10.98 -3.81
C LYS A 52 -15.71 -11.36 -4.87
N VAL A 53 -16.44 -10.37 -5.41
CA VAL A 53 -17.49 -10.60 -6.42
C VAL A 53 -16.89 -11.20 -7.69
N ASN A 54 -15.71 -10.75 -8.11
CA ASN A 54 -15.02 -11.27 -9.29
C ASN A 54 -14.27 -12.59 -9.05
N LYS A 55 -14.35 -13.16 -7.83
CA LYS A 55 -13.70 -14.43 -7.46
C LYS A 55 -12.18 -14.43 -7.68
N THR A 56 -11.55 -13.27 -7.50
CA THR A 56 -10.09 -13.07 -7.67
C THR A 56 -9.44 -12.74 -6.33
N LEU A 57 -9.74 -13.55 -5.32
CA LEU A 57 -9.19 -13.36 -3.98
C LEU A 57 -7.68 -13.68 -3.99
N PRO A 58 -6.83 -12.82 -3.38
CA PRO A 58 -5.41 -13.11 -3.25
C PRO A 58 -5.18 -14.21 -2.21
N ASP A 59 -4.17 -15.05 -2.47
CA ASP A 59 -3.66 -16.03 -1.51
C ASP A 59 -2.75 -15.37 -0.47
N VAL A 60 -2.09 -14.28 -0.85
CA VAL A 60 -1.14 -13.53 -0.02
C VAL A 60 -1.23 -12.04 -0.28
N ILE A 61 -1.09 -11.23 0.77
CA ILE A 61 -1.03 -9.78 0.68
C ILE A 61 0.34 -9.29 1.16
N TYR A 62 1.05 -8.59 0.27
CA TYR A 62 2.22 -7.81 0.62
C TYR A 62 1.87 -6.34 0.69
N THR A 63 2.39 -5.63 1.69
CA THR A 63 2.16 -4.20 1.85
C THR A 63 3.45 -3.46 2.17
N SER A 64 3.54 -2.21 1.69
CA SER A 64 4.57 -1.28 2.15
C SER A 64 4.42 -1.03 3.67
N PRO A 65 5.52 -0.79 4.39
CA PRO A 65 5.48 -0.49 5.83
C PRO A 65 4.81 0.84 6.19
N SER A 66 4.44 1.68 5.21
CA SER A 66 3.72 2.92 5.50
C SER A 66 2.34 2.62 6.07
N LEU A 67 1.94 3.33 7.11
CA LEU A 67 0.66 3.17 7.79
C LEU A 67 -0.52 3.23 6.82
N ARG A 68 -0.49 4.17 5.88
CA ARG A 68 -1.50 4.30 4.82
C ARG A 68 -1.66 3.03 3.97
N CYS A 69 -0.57 2.32 3.67
CA CYS A 69 -0.59 1.08 2.89
C CYS A 69 -1.11 -0.09 3.73
N ILE A 70 -0.70 -0.18 5.00
CA ILE A 70 -1.18 -1.21 5.93
C ILE A 70 -2.70 -1.07 6.17
N GLN A 71 -3.18 0.14 6.42
CA GLN A 71 -4.60 0.41 6.59
C GLN A 71 -5.40 0.13 5.32
N THR A 72 -4.85 0.47 4.14
CA THR A 72 -5.46 0.14 2.85
C THR A 72 -5.57 -1.38 2.67
N ALA A 73 -4.49 -2.14 2.92
CA ALA A 73 -4.48 -3.59 2.82
C ALA A 73 -5.49 -4.25 3.79
N THR A 74 -5.57 -3.73 5.02
CA THR A 74 -6.54 -4.17 6.03
C THR A 74 -7.98 -3.92 5.58
N ALA A 75 -8.26 -2.74 5.02
CA ALA A 75 -9.58 -2.38 4.50
C ALA A 75 -9.97 -3.26 3.29
N VAL A 76 -9.03 -3.53 2.38
CA VAL A 76 -9.23 -4.46 1.26
C VAL A 76 -9.55 -5.87 1.79
N SER A 77 -8.77 -6.38 2.75
CA SER A 77 -9.00 -7.67 3.42
C SER A 77 -10.41 -7.78 4.03
N ARG A 78 -10.86 -6.73 4.72
CA ARG A 78 -12.24 -6.65 5.25
C ARG A 78 -13.28 -6.65 4.13
N GLY A 79 -13.10 -5.85 3.09
CA GLY A 79 -13.99 -5.80 1.93
C GLY A 79 -14.12 -7.14 1.21
N MET A 80 -13.04 -7.92 1.15
CA MET A 80 -13.02 -9.28 0.61
C MET A 80 -13.79 -10.29 1.48
N GLY A 81 -14.15 -9.93 2.73
CA GLY A 81 -14.64 -10.86 3.72
C GLY A 81 -13.57 -11.85 4.18
N ARG A 82 -12.30 -11.46 4.11
CA ARG A 82 -11.13 -12.26 4.52
C ARG A 82 -10.28 -11.52 5.54
N PRO A 83 -10.83 -11.10 6.70
CA PRO A 83 -10.06 -10.42 7.75
C PRO A 83 -8.96 -11.32 8.36
N ASP A 84 -9.06 -12.63 8.15
CA ASP A 84 -8.13 -13.68 8.58
C ASP A 84 -6.80 -13.69 7.81
N ILE A 85 -6.75 -13.10 6.60
CA ILE A 85 -5.52 -13.07 5.82
C ILE A 85 -4.48 -12.15 6.49
N GLN A 86 -3.35 -12.72 6.86
CA GLN A 86 -2.26 -11.96 7.45
C GLN A 86 -1.54 -11.09 6.41
N LEU A 87 -1.17 -9.89 6.83
CA LEU A 87 -0.44 -8.93 5.99
C LEU A 87 1.07 -9.10 6.15
N ARG A 88 1.78 -9.16 5.02
CA ARG A 88 3.24 -9.25 5.01
C ARG A 88 3.86 -7.89 4.71
N ILE A 89 4.58 -7.35 5.68
CA ILE A 89 5.20 -6.02 5.57
C ILE A 89 6.52 -6.14 4.82
N GLU A 90 6.58 -5.58 3.60
CA GLU A 90 7.75 -5.61 2.72
C GLU A 90 8.31 -4.19 2.52
N PRO A 91 9.40 -3.81 3.22
CA PRO A 91 10.08 -2.54 3.05
C PRO A 91 10.52 -2.26 1.60
N GLY A 92 10.80 -3.29 0.79
CA GLY A 92 11.08 -3.14 -0.63
C GLY A 92 9.98 -2.42 -1.43
N LEU A 93 8.72 -2.45 -0.95
CA LEU A 93 7.58 -1.74 -1.53
C LEU A 93 7.43 -0.28 -1.06
N SER A 94 8.32 0.20 -0.18
CA SER A 94 8.29 1.59 0.32
C SER A 94 8.42 2.61 -0.79
N GLN A 95 7.88 3.80 -0.54
CA GLN A 95 7.98 4.94 -1.45
C GLN A 95 9.45 5.36 -1.67
N LYS A 96 9.67 6.27 -2.62
CA LYS A 96 10.98 6.91 -2.84
C LYS A 96 11.46 7.58 -1.54
N THR A 97 12.68 7.26 -1.13
CA THR A 97 13.23 7.65 0.18
C THR A 97 13.50 9.15 0.32
N TRP A 98 13.73 9.85 -0.79
CA TRP A 98 13.93 11.31 -0.84
C TRP A 98 12.63 12.12 -0.92
N LEU A 99 11.46 11.52 -0.70
CA LEU A 99 10.20 12.26 -0.62
C LEU A 99 10.13 13.14 0.64
N HIS A 100 10.79 12.69 1.70
CA HIS A 100 10.86 13.35 3.00
C HIS A 100 12.34 13.53 3.36
N ASP A 101 12.61 14.45 4.29
CA ASP A 101 13.97 14.71 4.78
C ASP A 101 14.59 13.49 5.49
N ARG A 102 13.75 12.54 5.93
CA ARG A 102 14.13 11.27 6.54
C ARG A 102 13.13 10.17 6.18
N ILE A 103 13.57 8.92 6.24
CA ILE A 103 12.66 7.77 6.14
C ILE A 103 11.68 7.82 7.32
N PRO A 104 10.36 7.63 7.10
CA PRO A 104 9.41 7.60 8.20
C PRO A 104 9.76 6.50 9.22
N LEU A 105 9.50 6.78 10.50
CA LEU A 105 9.59 5.77 11.53
C LEU A 105 8.40 4.82 11.35
N PHE A 106 8.59 3.68 10.70
CA PHE A 106 7.53 2.70 10.54
C PHE A 106 7.35 1.91 11.83
N MET A 107 6.10 1.64 12.21
CA MET A 107 5.80 0.68 13.28
C MET A 107 6.28 -0.71 12.87
N SER A 108 6.82 -1.46 13.83
CA SER A 108 7.22 -2.84 13.67
C SER A 108 6.00 -3.76 13.49
N PRO A 109 6.19 -4.98 12.92
CA PRO A 109 5.12 -5.98 12.83
C PRO A 109 4.42 -6.26 14.15
N ASN A 110 5.17 -6.37 15.25
CA ASN A 110 4.62 -6.66 16.58
C ASN A 110 3.83 -5.47 17.14
N GLU A 111 4.35 -4.24 17.00
CA GLU A 111 3.61 -3.03 17.42
C GLU A 111 2.29 -2.90 16.64
N LEU A 112 2.26 -3.26 15.36
CA LEU A 112 1.04 -3.26 14.57
C LEU A 112 0.06 -4.36 15.00
N GLU A 113 0.56 -5.56 15.31
CA GLU A 113 -0.26 -6.66 15.86
C GLU A 113 -0.91 -6.27 17.19
N GLU A 114 -0.16 -5.66 18.11
CA GLU A 114 -0.65 -5.13 19.39
C GLU A 114 -1.73 -4.04 19.21
N GLN A 115 -1.68 -3.29 18.10
CA GLN A 115 -2.68 -2.28 17.74
C GLN A 115 -3.88 -2.87 16.97
N GLY A 116 -3.94 -4.21 16.80
CA GLY A 116 -5.08 -4.92 16.22
C GLY A 116 -5.02 -5.11 14.69
N PHE A 117 -3.85 -4.96 14.07
CA PHE A 117 -3.66 -5.35 12.67
C PHE A 117 -3.33 -6.85 12.58
N ASN A 118 -3.88 -7.53 11.58
CA ASN A 118 -3.58 -8.93 11.34
C ASN A 118 -2.27 -9.06 10.52
N ILE A 119 -1.13 -9.05 11.20
CA ILE A 119 0.20 -9.06 10.58
C ILE A 119 0.82 -10.46 10.65
N ASP A 120 1.50 -10.88 9.58
CA ASP A 120 2.35 -12.07 9.60
C ASP A 120 3.69 -11.70 10.25
N THR A 121 3.79 -11.86 11.58
CA THR A 121 5.01 -11.55 12.34
C THR A 121 6.15 -12.55 12.08
N SER A 122 5.84 -13.71 11.46
CA SER A 122 6.83 -14.71 11.04
C SER A 122 7.48 -14.39 9.69
N TYR A 123 6.89 -13.46 8.94
CA TYR A 123 7.37 -13.08 7.62
C TYR A 123 8.75 -12.43 7.69
N VAL A 124 9.70 -13.00 6.94
CA VAL A 124 11.04 -12.40 6.74
C VAL A 124 11.05 -11.58 5.44
N PRO A 125 11.21 -10.24 5.53
CA PRO A 125 11.20 -9.39 4.35
C PRO A 125 12.36 -9.65 3.40
N ILE A 126 12.09 -9.49 2.11
CA ILE A 126 13.08 -9.56 1.03
C ILE A 126 14.10 -8.44 1.19
N LEU A 127 13.63 -7.22 1.45
CA LEU A 127 14.47 -6.10 1.83
C LEU A 127 14.14 -5.69 3.27
N ARG A 128 15.12 -5.72 4.16
CA ARG A 128 14.96 -5.20 5.53
C ARG A 128 14.93 -3.68 5.53
N ARG A 129 14.31 -3.06 6.56
CA ARG A 129 14.23 -1.60 6.72
C ARG A 129 15.59 -0.90 6.59
N HIS A 130 16.63 -1.43 7.25
CA HIS A 130 18.00 -0.90 7.19
C HIS A 130 18.65 -0.97 5.79
N GLY A 131 18.07 -1.76 4.88
CA GLY A 131 18.47 -1.81 3.48
C GLY A 131 17.82 -0.72 2.61
N LEU A 132 16.90 0.08 3.18
CA LEU A 132 16.42 1.29 2.52
C LEU A 132 17.51 2.35 2.58
N CYS A 133 17.81 2.95 1.43
CA CYS A 133 18.83 3.95 1.30
C CYS A 133 18.32 5.29 1.86
N GLU A 134 18.70 5.64 3.09
CA GLU A 134 18.26 6.88 3.75
C GLU A 134 18.74 8.15 3.05
N LYS A 135 19.88 8.09 2.33
CA LYS A 135 20.44 9.22 1.59
C LYS A 135 20.91 8.77 0.20
N GLY A 136 20.45 9.46 -0.84
CA GLY A 136 21.00 9.31 -2.19
C GLY A 136 20.40 8.18 -3.03
N GLU A 137 19.23 7.64 -2.65
CA GLU A 137 18.48 6.80 -3.59
C GLU A 137 18.13 7.65 -4.82
N THR A 138 18.57 7.19 -5.98
CA THR A 138 18.20 7.78 -7.27
C THR A 138 16.92 7.13 -7.78
N MET A 139 16.28 7.74 -8.78
CA MET A 139 15.14 7.11 -9.46
C MET A 139 15.48 5.74 -10.06
N LYS A 140 16.72 5.56 -10.54
CA LYS A 140 17.21 4.29 -11.08
C LYS A 140 17.32 3.22 -10.00
N SER A 141 17.95 3.54 -8.86
CA SER A 141 18.08 2.59 -7.74
C SER A 141 16.73 2.29 -7.09
N TYR A 142 15.82 3.28 -7.02
CA TYR A 142 14.45 3.07 -6.57
C TYR A 142 13.69 2.08 -7.46
N SER A 143 13.74 2.29 -8.78
CA SER A 143 13.12 1.37 -9.74
C SER A 143 13.68 -0.03 -9.62
N TYR A 144 15.01 -0.14 -9.55
CA TYR A 144 15.69 -1.41 -9.36
C TYR A 144 15.25 -2.12 -8.07
N ARG A 145 15.14 -1.39 -6.95
CA ARG A 145 14.64 -1.93 -5.69
C ARG A 145 13.23 -2.51 -5.86
N VAL A 146 12.29 -1.73 -6.39
CA VAL A 146 10.90 -2.19 -6.55
C VAL A 146 10.84 -3.39 -7.50
N HIS A 147 11.52 -3.35 -8.65
CA HIS A 147 11.57 -4.46 -9.61
C HIS A 147 12.21 -5.72 -9.03
N ARG A 148 13.29 -5.57 -8.26
CA ARG A 148 13.93 -6.68 -7.56
C ARG A 148 12.98 -7.31 -6.54
N THR A 149 12.31 -6.49 -5.73
CA THR A 149 11.31 -6.95 -4.77
C THR A 149 10.17 -7.68 -5.47
N LEU A 150 9.61 -7.14 -6.55
CA LEU A 150 8.59 -7.81 -7.36
C LEU A 150 9.07 -9.17 -7.87
N GLY A 151 10.24 -9.21 -8.52
CA GLY A 151 10.81 -10.45 -9.04
C GLY A 151 11.09 -11.49 -7.96
N GLN A 152 11.45 -11.08 -6.75
CA GLN A 152 11.66 -12.00 -5.63
C GLN A 152 10.33 -12.47 -5.03
N ILE A 153 9.31 -11.62 -4.90
CA ILE A 153 7.96 -12.04 -4.48
C ILE A 153 7.40 -13.09 -5.45
N LEU A 154 7.49 -12.86 -6.75
CA LEU A 154 6.98 -13.77 -7.78
C LEU A 154 7.65 -15.15 -7.80
N ARG A 155 8.88 -15.25 -7.27
CA ARG A 155 9.62 -16.51 -7.16
C ARG A 155 9.33 -17.25 -5.86
N ARG A 156 8.75 -16.58 -4.86
CA ARG A 156 8.35 -17.24 -3.63
C ARG A 156 7.11 -18.09 -3.90
N ARG A 157 7.13 -19.31 -3.39
CA ARG A 157 5.93 -20.16 -3.30
C ARG A 157 5.38 -20.02 -1.90
N GLU A 158 4.30 -19.25 -1.75
CA GLU A 158 3.68 -19.08 -0.42
C GLU A 158 2.67 -20.18 -0.10
N ASN A 159 2.31 -20.98 -1.10
CA ASN A 159 1.43 -22.12 -0.95
C ASN A 159 1.93 -23.29 -1.81
N ALA A 160 1.33 -24.47 -1.58
CA ALA A 160 1.65 -25.69 -2.33
C ALA A 160 1.05 -25.71 -3.75
N ARG A 161 0.21 -24.72 -4.10
CA ARG A 161 -0.45 -24.66 -5.41
C ARG A 161 0.53 -24.17 -6.48
N THR A 162 0.25 -24.56 -7.71
CA THR A 162 0.99 -24.10 -8.89
C THR A 162 0.54 -22.71 -9.34
N ASP A 163 -0.72 -22.36 -9.06
CA ASP A 163 -1.34 -21.07 -9.26
C ASP A 163 -1.41 -20.27 -7.95
N GLN A 164 -0.99 -19.00 -8.01
CA GLN A 164 -1.03 -18.11 -6.87
C GLN A 164 -1.43 -16.70 -7.30
N THR A 165 -2.37 -16.11 -6.57
CA THR A 165 -2.74 -14.70 -6.69
C THR A 165 -2.08 -13.90 -5.58
N VAL A 166 -1.30 -12.88 -5.97
CA VAL A 166 -0.58 -11.99 -5.05
C VAL A 166 -1.17 -10.60 -5.13
N LEU A 167 -1.60 -10.04 -4.00
CA LEU A 167 -1.96 -8.63 -3.91
C LEU A 167 -0.80 -7.82 -3.33
N LEU A 168 -0.40 -6.77 -4.04
CA LEU A 168 0.63 -5.83 -3.60
C LEU A 168 0.00 -4.47 -3.31
N VAL A 169 0.16 -3.98 -2.08
CA VAL A 169 -0.32 -2.67 -1.65
C VAL A 169 0.87 -1.76 -1.38
N GLY A 170 1.04 -0.76 -2.23
CA GLY A 170 2.16 0.18 -2.16
C GLY A 170 1.72 1.61 -2.41
N HIS A 171 2.53 2.33 -3.19
CA HIS A 171 2.34 3.74 -3.50
C HIS A 171 1.98 3.92 -4.97
N ALA A 172 1.58 5.14 -5.36
CA ALA A 172 1.34 5.51 -6.75
C ALA A 172 2.49 5.06 -7.68
N THR A 173 3.73 5.30 -7.26
CA THR A 173 4.93 4.88 -8.00
C THR A 173 5.13 3.37 -8.03
N THR A 174 4.67 2.62 -7.03
CA THR A 174 4.69 1.16 -7.04
C THR A 174 3.82 0.61 -8.16
N VAL A 175 2.62 1.19 -8.37
CA VAL A 175 1.71 0.80 -9.46
C VAL A 175 2.35 1.04 -10.82
N ASP A 176 2.92 2.23 -11.03
CA ASP A 176 3.58 2.59 -12.29
C ASP A 176 4.82 1.72 -12.57
N LEU A 177 5.68 1.51 -11.57
CA LEU A 177 6.87 0.68 -11.70
C LEU A 177 6.54 -0.80 -11.92
N ALA A 178 5.51 -1.33 -11.24
CA ALA A 178 5.05 -2.70 -11.45
C ALA A 178 4.47 -2.87 -12.86
N ALA A 179 3.66 -1.91 -13.33
CA ALA A 179 3.15 -1.93 -14.68
C ALA A 179 4.29 -1.91 -15.72
N GLY A 180 5.31 -1.07 -15.49
CA GLY A 180 6.50 -1.01 -16.32
C GLY A 180 7.31 -2.32 -16.33
N TYR A 181 7.41 -2.99 -15.17
CA TYR A 181 8.08 -4.28 -15.03
C TYR A 181 7.42 -5.38 -15.87
N PHE A 182 6.10 -5.51 -15.77
CA PHE A 182 5.37 -6.60 -16.43
C PHE A 182 5.12 -6.38 -17.93
N MET A 183 5.17 -5.14 -18.40
CA MET A 183 5.01 -4.83 -19.83
C MET A 183 6.36 -4.73 -20.58
N ASP A 184 7.44 -5.23 -19.98
CA ASP A 184 8.83 -5.13 -20.51
C ASP A 184 9.24 -3.70 -20.91
N ARG A 185 8.68 -2.70 -20.21
CA ARG A 185 9.02 -1.28 -20.38
C ARG A 185 10.20 -0.86 -19.53
N ILE A 186 10.94 -1.82 -18.98
CA ILE A 186 12.12 -1.61 -18.14
C ILE A 186 13.16 -0.81 -18.94
N GLY A 187 13.32 0.48 -18.61
CA GLY A 187 14.27 1.37 -19.28
C GLY A 187 13.71 2.25 -20.40
N THR A 188 12.43 2.11 -20.77
CA THR A 188 11.75 3.14 -21.58
C THR A 188 11.47 4.36 -20.71
N LYS A 189 11.80 5.57 -21.20
CA LYS A 189 11.65 6.87 -20.50
C LYS A 189 10.49 6.84 -19.50
N ASN A 190 10.84 6.70 -18.22
CA ASN A 190 9.85 6.51 -17.17
C ASN A 190 8.89 7.70 -17.15
N ASN A 191 7.66 7.50 -17.60
CA ASN A 191 6.62 8.52 -17.57
C ASN A 191 5.98 8.60 -16.17
N TYR A 192 6.81 8.80 -15.13
CA TYR A 192 6.38 9.07 -13.73
C TYR A 192 5.55 10.36 -13.58
N LYS A 193 5.13 10.97 -14.70
CA LYS A 193 4.26 12.15 -14.78
C LYS A 193 2.78 11.78 -14.77
N ARG A 194 2.44 10.49 -14.87
CA ARG A 194 1.04 10.07 -14.88
C ARG A 194 0.45 10.17 -13.47
N PHE A 195 -0.64 10.91 -13.33
CA PHE A 195 -1.43 10.93 -12.11
C PHE A 195 -2.00 9.52 -11.86
N VAL A 196 -1.71 8.95 -10.69
CA VAL A 196 -2.24 7.67 -10.23
C VAL A 196 -3.22 7.98 -9.08
N PRO A 197 -4.53 7.75 -9.26
CA PRO A 197 -5.52 8.05 -8.24
C PRO A 197 -5.37 7.12 -7.02
N TYR A 198 -5.98 7.49 -5.89
CA TYR A 198 -6.01 6.63 -4.71
C TYR A 198 -6.69 5.30 -5.01
N CYS A 199 -6.14 4.21 -4.44
CA CYS A 199 -6.57 2.84 -4.69
C CYS A 199 -6.59 2.45 -6.18
N ALA A 200 -5.83 3.14 -7.04
CA ALA A 200 -5.58 2.65 -8.40
C ALA A 200 -4.93 1.27 -8.37
N PHE A 201 -5.33 0.42 -9.31
CA PHE A 201 -4.82 -0.93 -9.42
C PHE A 201 -4.50 -1.26 -10.88
N VAL A 202 -3.60 -2.23 -11.04
CA VAL A 202 -3.32 -2.92 -12.30
C VAL A 202 -3.19 -4.40 -11.96
N SER A 203 -3.66 -5.26 -12.85
CA SER A 203 -3.57 -6.71 -12.67
C SER A 203 -2.85 -7.34 -13.86
N PHE A 204 -2.04 -8.34 -13.56
CA PHE A 204 -1.27 -9.10 -14.53
C PHE A 204 -1.44 -10.59 -14.26
N GLU A 205 -1.55 -11.37 -15.33
CA GLU A 205 -1.67 -12.81 -15.31
C GLU A 205 -0.46 -13.41 -16.05
N ARG A 206 0.18 -14.43 -15.46
CA ARG A 206 1.27 -15.15 -16.12
C ARG A 206 0.67 -16.14 -17.12
N ARG A 207 1.06 -16.00 -18.38
CA ARG A 207 0.73 -16.90 -19.48
C ARG A 207 2.00 -17.61 -19.99
N TYR A 208 1.84 -18.53 -20.93
CA TYR A 208 2.96 -19.28 -21.51
C TYR A 208 4.00 -18.37 -22.19
N ASP A 209 3.56 -17.28 -22.80
CA ASP A 209 4.35 -16.33 -23.59
C ASP A 209 4.84 -15.11 -22.79
N GLY A 210 4.40 -14.93 -21.55
CA GLY A 210 4.79 -13.76 -20.76
C GLY A 210 3.76 -13.33 -19.73
N TRP A 211 3.82 -12.06 -19.35
CA TRP A 211 2.83 -11.43 -18.49
C TRP A 211 1.84 -10.66 -19.33
N MET A 212 0.55 -10.87 -19.08
CA MET A 212 -0.51 -10.16 -19.78
C MET A 212 -1.30 -9.30 -18.81
N ARG A 213 -1.53 -8.03 -19.16
CA ARG A 213 -2.41 -7.15 -18.38
C ARG A 213 -3.84 -7.63 -18.50
N THR A 214 -4.56 -7.67 -17.37
CA THR A 214 -5.98 -8.03 -17.31
C THR A 214 -6.81 -6.84 -16.84
N ASN A 215 -8.10 -6.85 -17.18
CA ASN A 215 -9.09 -5.91 -16.64
C ASN A 215 -9.88 -6.61 -15.52
N MET A 216 -9.17 -6.99 -14.45
CA MET A 216 -9.74 -7.82 -13.38
C MET A 216 -10.91 -7.15 -12.66
N LEU A 217 -10.86 -5.82 -12.48
CA LEU A 217 -11.89 -5.04 -11.80
C LEU A 217 -12.24 -3.79 -12.63
N PRO A 218 -13.50 -3.32 -12.59
CA PRO A 218 -13.85 -1.99 -13.09
C PRO A 218 -13.21 -0.89 -12.22
N PRO A 219 -12.92 0.29 -12.78
CA PRO A 219 -12.41 1.42 -12.00
C PRO A 219 -13.49 1.99 -11.07
N MET A 220 -13.06 2.67 -10.00
CA MET A 220 -13.91 3.53 -9.19
C MET A 220 -13.52 4.99 -9.44
N THR A 221 -14.48 5.79 -9.89
CA THR A 221 -14.31 7.24 -10.10
C THR A 221 -15.15 7.99 -9.08
N TYR A 222 -14.54 8.97 -8.40
CA TYR A 222 -15.20 9.81 -7.40
C TYR A 222 -14.51 11.19 -7.34
N ASN A 223 -15.26 12.19 -6.90
CA ASN A 223 -14.83 13.60 -6.82
C ASN A 223 -14.89 14.11 -5.38
N GLY A 224 -14.18 15.20 -5.09
CA GLY A 224 -14.19 15.85 -3.78
C GLY A 224 -15.43 16.71 -3.58
N PHE A 225 -16.40 16.22 -2.81
CA PHE A 225 -17.58 16.97 -2.38
C PHE A 225 -17.51 17.25 -0.87
N CYS A 226 -17.94 18.44 -0.45
CA CYS A 226 -18.05 18.82 0.96
C CYS A 226 -19.51 18.71 1.40
N SER A 227 -19.76 18.14 2.57
CA SER A 227 -21.10 18.10 3.18
C SER A 227 -21.45 19.36 3.96
N GLN A 228 -20.49 20.27 4.14
CA GLN A 228 -20.69 21.56 4.78
C GLN A 228 -20.96 22.62 3.71
N LEU A 229 -22.00 23.43 3.92
CA LEU A 229 -22.25 24.64 3.16
C LEU A 229 -21.55 25.80 3.85
N ASP A 230 -20.80 26.60 3.09
CA ASP A 230 -20.20 27.84 3.59
C ASP A 230 -21.26 28.94 3.53
N PHE A 231 -21.55 29.56 4.69
CA PHE A 231 -22.37 30.77 4.82
C PHE A 231 -21.57 31.82 5.59
#